data_AF-A0A2S9FQ12-F1
#
_entry.id   AF-A0A2S9FQ12-F1
#
_cell.length_a   1.000
_cell.length_b   1.000
_cell.length_c   1.000
_cell.angle_alpha   90.00
_cell.angle_beta   90.00
_cell.angle_gamma   90.00
#
_symmetry.space_group_name_H-M   'P 1'
#
loop_
_entity.id
_entity.type
_entity.pdbx_description
1 polymer ?
#
loop_
_entity_poly.entity_id
_entity_poly.type
_entity_poly.pdbx_seq_one_letter_code
_entity_poly.pdbx_strand_id
1 'polypeptide(L)' 'MTATAGDHRYLQVARALRKEIVDGVYPVGSQLPTEHELCERFSVSRYTVREALRRLRDDNLVASRP' A
#
# COMPACT_ATOMS: atom_id res chain seq x y z
N MET A 1 -14.82 -21.63 -7.10
CA MET A 1 -14.56 -20.19 -6.85
C MET A 1 -13.74 -20.07 -5.58
N THR A 2 -12.42 -20.11 -5.67
CA THR A 2 -11.53 -19.93 -4.51
C THR A 2 -10.47 -18.92 -4.90
N ALA A 3 -10.81 -17.64 -4.71
CA ALA A 3 -9.84 -16.56 -4.73
C ALA A 3 -8.80 -16.82 -3.63
N THR A 4 -7.59 -17.15 -4.03
CA THR A 4 -6.44 -17.36 -3.14
C THR A 4 -6.23 -16.08 -2.33
N ALA A 5 -6.34 -16.16 -1.01
CA ALA A 5 -6.32 -15.00 -0.11
C ALA A 5 -5.05 -14.13 -0.20
N GLY A 6 -3.98 -14.61 -0.84
CA GLY A 6 -2.73 -13.86 -1.09
C GLY A 6 -2.88 -12.73 -2.12
N ASP A 7 -3.60 -12.96 -3.22
CA ASP A 7 -3.71 -11.98 -4.32
C ASP A 7 -4.66 -10.83 -3.98
N HIS A 8 -5.60 -11.05 -3.07
CA HIS A 8 -6.56 -10.02 -2.67
C HIS A 8 -6.04 -9.13 -1.55
N ARG A 9 -5.14 -9.63 -0.70
CA ARG A 9 -4.69 -8.90 0.50
C ARG A 9 -3.92 -7.64 0.13
N TYR A 10 -3.01 -7.72 -0.84
CA TYR A 10 -2.24 -6.54 -1.27
C TYR A 10 -3.15 -5.51 -1.96
N LEU A 11 -4.18 -5.97 -2.69
CA LEU A 11 -5.17 -5.08 -3.31
C LEU A 11 -6.00 -4.33 -2.27
N GLN A 12 -6.33 -4.96 -1.14
CA GLN A 12 -7.02 -4.29 -0.03
C GLN A 12 -6.14 -3.20 0.58
N VAL A 13 -4.87 -3.50 0.84
CA VAL A 13 -3.90 -2.51 1.37
C VAL A 13 -3.71 -1.36 0.37
N ALA A 14 -3.53 -1.65 -0.92
CA ALA A 14 -3.37 -0.63 -1.96
C ALA A 14 -4.60 0.27 -2.06
N ARG A 15 -5.82 -0.29 -2.00
CA ARG A 15 -7.06 0.50 -2.02
C ARG A 15 -7.18 1.41 -0.80
N ALA A 16 -6.84 0.91 0.39
CA ALA A 16 -6.87 1.71 1.61
C ALA A 16 -5.89 2.88 1.53
N LEU A 17 -4.64 2.61 1.17
CA LEU A 17 -3.62 3.64 1.01
C LEU A 17 -3.96 4.64 -0.10
N ARG A 18 -4.49 4.18 -1.24
CA ARG A 18 -4.97 5.06 -2.31
C ARG A 18 -6.04 6.01 -1.80
N LYS A 19 -7.00 5.50 -1.03
CA LYS A 19 -8.05 6.32 -0.45
C LYS A 19 -7.46 7.39 0.49
N GLU A 20 -6.51 7.02 1.33
CA GLU A 20 -5.84 7.97 2.25
C GLU A 20 -5.05 9.05 1.51
N ILE A 21 -4.39 8.71 0.41
CA ILE A 21 -3.71 9.69 -0.45
C ILE A 21 -4.73 10.65 -1.09
N VAL A 22 -5.83 10.12 -1.65
CA VAL A 22 -6.88 10.92 -2.29
C VAL A 22 -7.63 11.80 -1.29
N ASP A 23 -7.87 11.29 -0.09
CA ASP A 23 -8.52 12.02 1.00
C ASP A 23 -7.58 13.07 1.65
N GLY A 24 -6.30 13.13 1.22
CA GLY A 24 -5.32 14.12 1.68
C GLY A 24 -4.68 13.80 3.03
N VAL A 25 -4.85 12.58 3.56
CA VAL A 25 -4.16 12.12 4.77
C VAL A 25 -2.65 12.07 4.54
N TYR A 26 -2.25 11.66 3.33
CA TYR A 26 -0.87 11.72 2.87
C TYR A 26 -0.79 12.67 1.67
N PRO A 27 -0.57 13.97 1.90
CA PRO A 27 -0.49 14.94 0.83
C PRO A 27 0.70 14.65 -0.10
N VAL A 28 0.58 15.08 -1.37
CA VAL A 28 1.63 14.89 -2.36
C VAL A 28 2.97 15.44 -1.86
N GLY A 29 4.00 14.60 -1.90
CA GLY A 29 5.34 14.94 -1.43
C GLY A 29 5.57 14.65 0.06
N SER A 30 4.54 14.28 0.83
CA SER A 30 4.72 13.77 2.19
C SER A 30 5.31 12.36 2.18
N GLN A 31 5.88 11.98 3.30
CA GLN A 31 6.36 10.62 3.51
C GLN A 31 5.20 9.72 3.93
N LEU A 32 5.08 8.56 3.29
CA LEU A 32 4.22 7.48 3.74
C LEU A 32 4.86 6.77 4.94
N PRO A 33 4.06 6.07 5.78
CA PRO A 33 4.62 5.18 6.79
C PRO A 33 5.55 4.16 6.14
N THR A 34 6.57 3.74 6.89
CA THR A 34 7.56 2.76 6.46
C THR A 34 6.89 1.41 6.16
N GLU A 35 7.57 0.54 5.39
CA GLU A 35 7.06 -0.81 5.12
C GLU A 35 6.74 -1.57 6.41
N HIS A 36 7.54 -1.36 7.47
CA HIS A 36 7.34 -2.01 8.76
C HIS A 36 6.06 -1.52 9.46
N GLU A 37 5.86 -0.21 9.56
CA GLU A 37 4.65 0.38 10.14
C GLU A 37 3.39 -0.03 9.36
N LEU A 38 3.47 -0.13 8.03
CA LEU A 38 2.39 -0.63 7.20
C LEU A 38 2.10 -2.12 7.46
N CYS A 39 3.13 -2.94 7.69
CA CYS A 39 2.94 -4.35 8.03
C CYS A 39 2.18 -4.50 9.35
N GLU A 40 2.55 -3.73 10.37
CA GLU A 40 1.89 -3.74 11.68
C GLU A 40 0.46 -3.23 11.57
N ARG A 41 0.28 -2.07 10.94
CA ARG A 41 -1.03 -1.41 10.77
C ARG A 41 -2.05 -2.29 10.04
N PHE A 42 -1.64 -2.96 8.98
CA PHE A 42 -2.53 -3.82 8.19
C PHE A 42 -2.49 -5.29 8.64
N SER A 43 -1.63 -5.64 9.60
CA SER A 43 -1.39 -7.02 10.05
C SER A 43 -1.16 -7.96 8.86
N VAL A 44 -0.19 -7.60 8.01
CA VAL A 44 0.17 -8.34 6.79
C VAL A 44 1.69 -8.54 6.70
N SER A 45 2.11 -9.44 5.82
CA SER A 45 3.53 -9.66 5.55
C SER A 45 4.15 -8.49 4.79
N ARG A 46 5.47 -8.34 4.91
CA ARG A 46 6.27 -7.40 4.10
C ARG A 46 6.07 -7.59 2.60
N TYR A 47 5.89 -8.84 2.15
CA TYR A 47 5.62 -9.13 0.75
C TYR A 47 4.31 -8.46 0.29
N THR A 48 3.23 -8.61 1.06
CA THR A 48 1.93 -8.00 0.75
C THR A 48 2.00 -6.48 0.71
N VAL A 49 2.70 -5.85 1.66
CA VAL A 49 2.90 -4.38 1.65
C VAL A 49 3.69 -3.95 0.41
N ARG A 50 4.77 -4.67 0.06
CA ARG A 50 5.59 -4.35 -1.10
C ARG A 50 4.82 -4.44 -2.41
N GLU A 51 3.96 -5.44 -2.56
CA GLU A 51 3.11 -5.56 -3.75
C GLU A 51 2.02 -4.48 -3.78
N ALA A 52 1.46 -4.10 -2.63
CA ALA A 52 0.55 -2.96 -2.55
C ALA A 52 1.23 -1.65 -2.96
N LEU A 53 2.44 -1.38 -2.44
CA LEU A 53 3.24 -0.21 -2.79
C LEU A 53 3.71 -0.25 -4.26
N ARG A 54 4.04 -1.43 -4.81
CA ARG A 54 4.32 -1.60 -6.24
C ARG A 54 3.13 -1.17 -7.08
N ARG A 55 1.93 -1.67 -6.77
CA ARG A 55 0.70 -1.32 -7.49
C ARG A 55 0.40 0.18 -7.45
N LEU A 56 0.65 0.84 -6.32
CA LEU A 56 0.51 2.30 -6.18
C LEU A 56 1.58 3.08 -6.94
N ARG A 57 2.80 2.55 -7.05
CA ARG A 57 3.86 3.12 -7.92
C ARG A 57 3.48 3.02 -9.39
N ASP A 58 2.94 1.88 -9.81
CA ASP A 58 2.47 1.68 -11.19
C ASP A 58 1.33 2.67 -11.54
N ASP A 59 0.52 3.06 -10.55
CA ASP A 59 -0.52 4.10 -10.67
C ASP A 59 0.03 5.54 -10.53
N ASN A 60 1.35 5.73 -10.39
CA ASN A 60 2.02 7.02 -10.15
C ASN A 60 1.55 7.77 -8.88
N LEU A 61 1.04 7.05 -7.88
CA LEU A 61 0.56 7.66 -6.63
C LEU A 61 1.65 7.80 -5.58
N VAL A 62 2.68 6.97 -5.64
CA VAL A 62 3.78 6.95 -4.68
C VAL A 62 5.11 6.74 -5.40
N ALA A 63 6.20 7.17 -4.78
CA ALA A 63 7.55 6.95 -5.31
C ALA A 63 8.48 6.50 -4.18
N SER A 64 9.44 5.64 -4.52
CA SER A 64 10.52 5.28 -3.58
C SER A 64 11.61 6.34 -3.69
N ARG A 65 12.02 6.91 -2.57
CA ARG A 65 13.26 7.69 -2.49
C ARG A 65 14.38 6.78 -1.96
N PRO A 66 15.58 6.82 -2.58
CA PRO A 66 16.75 6.07 -2.09
C PRO A 66 17.27 6.62 -0.76
#